data_AF-A0A9Q6HN11-F1
#
_entry.id   AF-A0A9Q6HN11-F1
#
_cell.length_a   1.000
_cell.length_b   1.000
_cell.length_c   1.000
_cell.angle_alpha   90.00
_cell.angle_beta   90.00
_cell.angle_gamma   90.00
#
_symmetry.space_group_name_H-M   'P 1'
#
loop_
_entity.id
_entity.type
_entity.pdbx_description
1 polymer ?
#
loop_
_entity_poly.entity_id
_entity_poly.type
_entity_poly.pdbx_seq_one_letter_code
_entity_poly.pdbx_strand_id
1 'polypeptide(L)'
;MKYCHNCGKSIKAGQKVCTQCGTPVGQHRTTNPKDNHKKSKLPFYISIIVIIVLVLALFTAFKIIEAQLSPTKQANAISSDIKNHKINNLTKNLTSDGKALSKDETKAVYDYINETDSPERVSDEIKHDTKEMKDNKTSATSITVGDTELITISQIGKKWGLFKNYEFNVNKTSVTVVPEQDSTLSYKLNGETKKAKLSQNKTKTLGDFPIGIYDLKASQQVNNKKFDGAIHIDMSNSDEADLQFKQKRFTVSIDSISADSETLKLYINGEEQQNFDEYESQTFGPYSPDEKVEVYATTEVEGKQFKSNVKNVSSPANDEDEINVSLTFDDDAITDYEDKKDSESDDSDDSSNSDDEVTRDNVIDKVESYEGHSLDTDTYTYKEPEETKDGWGFSFTDKDGELAGSYTIDDDGYVTEYDEDGEEVDSGY
;
A
#
# COMPACT_ATOMS: atom_id res chain seq x y z
N MET A 1 75.75 -9.84 101.59
CA MET A 1 74.28 -9.99 101.72
C MET A 1 73.67 -9.89 100.33
N LYS A 2 72.66 -10.71 99.98
CA LYS A 2 71.95 -10.58 98.70
C LYS A 2 70.80 -9.56 98.86
N TYR A 3 70.46 -8.83 97.82
CA TYR A 3 69.33 -7.89 97.80
C TYR A 3 68.34 -8.30 96.71
N CYS A 4 67.05 -8.00 96.90
CA CYS A 4 65.99 -8.28 95.93
C CYS A 4 66.19 -7.40 94.70
N HIS A 5 66.22 -7.99 93.51
CA HIS A 5 66.42 -7.23 92.27
C HIS A 5 65.23 -6.32 91.91
N ASN A 6 64.03 -6.61 92.43
CA ASN A 6 62.83 -5.85 92.14
C ASN A 6 62.65 -4.64 93.10
N CYS A 7 62.94 -4.80 94.40
CA CYS A 7 62.68 -3.73 95.39
C CYS A 7 63.90 -3.31 96.24
N GLY A 8 65.08 -3.89 96.01
CA GLY A 8 66.33 -3.48 96.66
C GLY A 8 66.50 -3.84 98.13
N LYS A 9 65.52 -4.49 98.78
CA LYS A 9 65.64 -4.93 100.19
C LYS A 9 66.56 -6.14 100.36
N SER A 10 67.22 -6.25 101.51
CA SER A 10 68.11 -7.37 101.81
C SER A 10 67.35 -8.68 101.95
N ILE A 11 67.96 -9.75 101.47
CA ILE A 11 67.43 -11.12 101.49
C ILE A 11 68.35 -11.98 102.36
N LYS A 12 67.75 -12.75 103.27
CA LYS A 12 68.46 -13.71 104.13
C LYS A 12 68.89 -14.95 103.32
N ALA A 13 70.00 -15.57 103.70
CA ALA A 13 70.49 -16.78 103.03
C ALA A 13 69.43 -17.91 103.08
N GLY A 14 69.14 -18.54 101.94
CA GLY A 14 68.17 -19.65 101.81
C GLY A 14 66.72 -19.25 101.48
N GLN A 15 66.40 -17.96 101.43
CA GLN A 15 65.04 -17.47 101.18
C GLN A 15 64.67 -17.58 99.68
N LYS A 16 63.57 -18.27 99.35
CA LYS A 16 63.12 -18.53 97.96
C LYS A 16 62.24 -17.43 97.36
N VAL A 17 61.64 -16.56 98.17
CA VAL A 17 60.75 -15.47 97.75
C VAL A 17 60.95 -14.25 98.65
N CYS A 18 60.99 -13.05 98.07
CA CYS A 18 61.10 -11.80 98.80
C CYS A 18 59.85 -11.59 99.65
N THR A 19 59.99 -11.56 100.97
CA THR A 19 58.87 -11.41 101.91
C THR A 19 58.25 -10.01 101.92
N GLN A 20 58.86 -9.03 101.23
CA GLN A 20 58.34 -7.65 101.18
C GLN A 20 57.51 -7.38 99.93
N CYS A 21 57.87 -7.93 98.78
CA CYS A 21 57.17 -7.70 97.51
C CYS A 21 56.69 -8.98 96.82
N GLY A 22 56.92 -10.15 97.41
CA GLY A 22 56.47 -11.44 96.87
C GLY A 22 57.27 -11.96 95.67
N THR A 23 58.34 -11.29 95.22
CA THR A 23 59.12 -11.74 94.04
C THR A 23 60.03 -12.93 94.36
N PRO A 24 59.99 -14.05 93.60
CA PRO A 24 60.88 -15.20 93.79
C PRO A 24 62.36 -14.84 93.67
N VAL A 25 63.18 -15.33 94.60
CA VAL A 25 64.62 -15.11 94.69
C VAL A 25 65.31 -16.31 94.08
N GLY A 26 65.78 -16.17 92.83
CA GLY A 26 66.54 -17.23 92.16
C GLY A 26 65.99 -17.70 90.81
N GLN A 27 65.13 -16.93 90.14
CA GLN A 27 65.01 -17.07 88.69
C GLN A 27 66.21 -16.38 88.03
N HIS A 28 67.35 -17.06 88.04
CA HIS A 28 68.25 -16.92 86.91
C HIS A 28 67.43 -17.31 85.68
N ARG A 29 67.16 -16.33 84.81
CA ARG A 29 66.78 -16.64 83.43
C ARG A 29 67.90 -17.52 82.90
N THR A 30 67.64 -18.83 82.83
CA THR A 30 68.34 -19.68 81.89
C THR A 30 68.01 -19.12 80.52
N THR A 31 68.92 -18.28 80.01
CA THR A 31 69.07 -18.01 78.59
C THR A 31 69.56 -19.30 77.95
N ASN A 32 68.66 -20.28 77.88
CA ASN A 32 68.74 -21.35 76.91
C ASN A 32 68.19 -20.83 75.58
N PRO A 33 68.63 -21.42 74.47
CA PRO A 33 69.16 -20.71 73.32
C PRO A 33 68.11 -19.83 72.65
N LYS A 34 68.58 -18.89 71.83
CA LYS A 34 67.76 -18.35 70.73
C LYS A 34 67.13 -19.54 70.00
N ASP A 35 65.90 -19.88 70.35
CA ASP A 35 65.01 -20.58 69.46
C ASP A 35 64.75 -19.59 68.34
N ASN A 36 65.66 -19.70 67.37
CA ASN A 36 65.38 -19.56 65.97
C ASN A 36 64.17 -20.47 65.65
N HIS A 37 62.97 -20.08 66.08
CA HIS A 37 61.92 -20.09 65.10
C HIS A 37 62.39 -19.10 64.04
N LYS A 38 63.14 -19.64 63.06
CA LYS A 38 62.99 -19.24 61.68
C LYS A 38 61.47 -19.10 61.53
N LYS A 39 60.94 -17.88 61.65
CA LYS A 39 59.98 -17.42 60.65
C LYS A 39 60.70 -17.82 59.39
N SER A 40 60.24 -18.91 58.78
CA SER A 40 60.65 -19.27 57.44
C SER A 40 60.41 -17.98 56.67
N LYS A 41 61.46 -17.18 56.52
CA LYS A 41 61.49 -16.17 55.50
C LYS A 41 61.47 -17.06 54.29
N LEU A 42 60.26 -17.40 53.82
CA LEU A 42 60.09 -17.85 52.46
C LEU A 42 60.94 -16.83 51.70
N PRO A 43 62.01 -17.27 51.07
CA PRO A 43 63.00 -16.33 50.61
C PRO A 43 62.28 -15.30 49.77
N PHE A 44 62.50 -14.01 50.03
CA PHE A 44 61.82 -12.95 49.29
C PHE A 44 61.95 -13.17 47.76
N TYR A 45 63.02 -13.86 47.33
CA TYR A 45 63.20 -14.34 45.97
C TYR A 45 62.13 -15.33 45.47
N ILE A 46 61.56 -16.23 46.28
CA ILE A 46 60.46 -17.14 45.86
C ILE A 46 59.19 -16.33 45.61
N SER A 47 58.86 -15.37 46.48
CA SER A 47 57.74 -14.45 46.24
C SER A 47 57.96 -13.60 44.99
N ILE A 48 59.19 -13.13 44.75
CA ILE A 48 59.55 -12.42 43.51
C ILE A 48 59.39 -13.33 42.28
N ILE A 49 59.87 -14.59 42.33
CA ILE A 49 59.74 -15.55 41.22
C ILE A 49 58.26 -15.82 40.94
N VAL A 50 57.44 -16.02 41.97
CA VAL A 50 55.98 -16.20 41.80
C VAL A 50 55.33 -14.96 41.18
N ILE A 51 55.73 -13.75 41.59
CA ILE A 51 55.24 -12.49 40.99
C ILE A 51 55.68 -12.37 39.53
N ILE A 52 56.94 -12.70 39.20
CA ILE A 52 57.44 -12.67 37.83
C ILE A 52 56.68 -13.67 36.95
N VAL A 53 56.46 -14.89 37.43
CA VAL A 53 55.67 -15.91 36.72
C VAL A 53 54.24 -15.43 36.52
N LEU A 54 53.62 -14.81 37.52
CA LEU A 54 52.29 -14.20 37.41
C LEU A 54 52.26 -13.06 36.38
N VAL A 55 53.24 -12.16 36.39
CA VAL A 55 53.34 -11.05 35.43
C VAL A 55 53.55 -11.58 34.01
N LEU A 56 54.39 -12.60 33.83
CA LEU A 56 54.58 -13.25 32.54
C LEU A 56 53.29 -13.91 32.05
N ALA A 57 52.56 -14.61 32.93
CA ALA A 57 51.26 -15.20 32.59
C ALA A 57 50.20 -14.12 32.24
N LEU A 58 50.19 -13.00 32.96
CA LEU A 58 49.32 -11.86 32.64
C LEU A 58 49.72 -11.20 31.32
N PHE A 59 51.02 -11.09 31.02
CA PHE A 59 51.51 -10.53 29.77
C PHE A 59 51.17 -11.43 28.57
N THR A 60 51.31 -12.75 28.70
CA THR A 60 50.90 -13.69 27.64
C THR A 60 49.38 -13.66 27.44
N ALA A 61 48.60 -13.65 28.52
CA ALA A 61 47.14 -13.49 28.44
C ALA A 61 46.75 -12.16 27.77
N PHE A 62 47.42 -11.05 28.13
CA PHE A 62 47.22 -9.74 27.53
C PHE A 62 47.47 -9.79 26.01
N LYS A 63 48.56 -10.42 25.56
CA LYS A 63 48.89 -10.55 24.14
C LYS A 63 47.87 -11.40 23.37
N ILE A 64 47.33 -12.45 23.99
CA ILE A 64 46.28 -13.28 23.39
C ILE A 64 44.98 -12.46 23.21
N ILE A 65 44.59 -11.71 24.24
CA ILE A 65 43.39 -10.85 24.18
C ILE A 65 43.57 -9.73 23.16
N GLU A 66 44.75 -9.10 23.12
CA GLU A 66 45.10 -8.08 22.12
C GLU A 66 45.01 -8.63 20.69
N ALA A 67 45.50 -9.85 20.44
CA ALA A 67 45.37 -10.50 19.15
C ALA A 67 43.90 -10.84 18.80
N GLN A 68 43.11 -11.27 19.78
CA GLN A 68 41.67 -11.55 19.62
C GLN A 68 40.87 -10.30 19.26
N LEU A 69 41.22 -9.15 19.82
CA LEU A 69 40.57 -7.86 19.59
C LEU A 69 41.18 -7.06 18.43
N SER A 70 42.09 -7.68 17.66
CA SER A 70 42.70 -7.00 16.51
C SER A 70 41.68 -6.82 15.38
N PRO A 71 41.74 -5.69 14.64
CA PRO A 71 40.80 -5.42 13.56
C PRO A 71 40.90 -6.48 12.46
N THR A 72 42.13 -6.97 12.21
CA THR A 72 42.40 -8.07 11.27
C THR A 72 41.68 -9.37 11.62
N LYS A 73 41.48 -9.68 12.92
CA LYS A 73 40.75 -10.90 13.30
C LYS A 73 39.26 -10.75 13.06
N GLN A 74 38.69 -9.57 13.38
CA GLN A 74 37.30 -9.26 13.11
C GLN A 74 37.01 -9.20 11.60
N ALA A 75 37.88 -8.56 10.81
CA ALA A 75 37.82 -8.56 9.35
C ALA A 75 37.85 -9.97 8.76
N ASN A 76 38.71 -10.86 9.28
CA ASN A 76 38.74 -12.26 8.85
C ASN A 76 37.43 -13.00 9.15
N ALA A 77 36.81 -12.74 10.30
CA ALA A 77 35.51 -13.32 10.65
C ALA A 77 34.42 -12.80 9.72
N ILE A 78 34.30 -11.47 9.55
CA ILE A 78 33.32 -10.84 8.64
C ILE A 78 33.51 -11.36 7.21
N SER A 79 34.73 -11.33 6.68
CA SER A 79 35.07 -11.85 5.36
C SER A 79 34.67 -13.33 5.19
N SER A 80 34.94 -14.16 6.20
CA SER A 80 34.50 -15.55 6.16
C SER A 80 32.97 -15.67 6.21
N ASP A 81 32.30 -14.83 7.00
CA ASP A 81 30.86 -14.90 7.15
C ASP A 81 30.13 -14.40 5.89
N ILE A 82 30.65 -13.37 5.20
CA ILE A 82 30.16 -12.91 3.89
C ILE A 82 30.37 -14.02 2.85
N LYS A 83 31.59 -14.53 2.64
CA LYS A 83 31.87 -15.60 1.65
C LYS A 83 31.02 -16.87 1.82
N ASN A 84 30.60 -17.16 3.05
CA ASN A 84 29.83 -18.37 3.36
C ASN A 84 28.36 -18.08 3.67
N HIS A 85 27.84 -16.89 3.34
CA HIS A 85 26.44 -16.50 3.57
C HIS A 85 25.97 -16.71 5.03
N LYS A 86 26.83 -16.42 6.02
CA LYS A 86 26.53 -16.61 7.46
C LYS A 86 25.90 -15.36 8.07
N ILE A 87 24.71 -14.99 7.59
CA ILE A 87 23.97 -13.78 8.01
C ILE A 87 23.87 -13.63 9.54
N ASN A 88 23.56 -14.70 10.27
CA ASN A 88 23.42 -14.64 11.74
C ASN A 88 24.73 -14.33 12.49
N ASN A 89 25.89 -14.55 11.87
CA ASN A 89 27.17 -14.20 12.46
C ASN A 89 27.53 -12.74 12.17
N LEU A 90 27.18 -12.26 10.97
CA LEU A 90 27.42 -10.88 10.54
C LEU A 90 26.74 -9.86 11.45
N THR A 91 25.54 -10.15 11.97
CA THR A 91 24.82 -9.28 12.93
C THR A 91 25.64 -8.92 14.18
N LYS A 92 26.65 -9.74 14.54
CA LYS A 92 27.49 -9.50 15.73
C LYS A 92 28.69 -8.62 15.43
N ASN A 93 29.06 -8.49 14.16
CA ASN A 93 30.32 -7.90 13.74
C ASN A 93 30.13 -6.63 12.90
N LEU A 94 28.96 -6.46 12.27
CA LEU A 94 28.56 -5.26 11.53
C LEU A 94 27.67 -4.37 12.40
N THR A 95 27.90 -3.07 12.27
CA THR A 95 27.11 -2.04 12.95
C THR A 95 26.64 -0.99 11.96
N SER A 96 25.70 -0.15 12.38
CA SER A 96 25.39 1.12 11.74
C SER A 96 25.03 2.13 12.83
N ASP A 97 25.69 3.29 12.82
CA ASP A 97 25.62 4.33 13.86
C ASP A 97 25.88 3.78 15.28
N GLY A 98 26.91 2.95 15.45
CA GLY A 98 27.27 2.41 16.76
C GLY A 98 26.36 1.29 17.27
N LYS A 99 25.34 0.88 16.50
CA LYS A 99 24.39 -0.18 16.87
C LYS A 99 24.61 -1.41 15.99
N ALA A 100 24.53 -2.59 16.58
CA ALA A 100 24.56 -3.84 15.82
C ALA A 100 23.39 -3.89 14.84
N LEU A 101 23.66 -4.35 13.62
CA LEU A 101 22.62 -4.54 12.61
C LEU A 101 21.64 -5.64 13.04
N SER A 102 20.36 -5.44 12.72
CA SER A 102 19.35 -6.48 12.82
C SER A 102 19.61 -7.59 11.79
N LYS A 103 18.91 -8.71 11.93
CA LYS A 103 18.99 -9.81 10.97
C LYS A 103 18.53 -9.38 9.57
N ASP A 104 17.47 -8.57 9.51
CA ASP A 104 16.88 -8.11 8.26
C ASP A 104 17.81 -7.08 7.58
N GLU A 105 18.38 -6.14 8.35
CA GLU A 105 19.40 -5.21 7.84
C GLU A 105 20.65 -5.94 7.36
N THR A 106 21.11 -6.95 8.09
CA THR A 106 22.30 -7.72 7.70
C THR A 106 22.06 -8.53 6.43
N LYS A 107 20.85 -9.08 6.27
CA LYS A 107 20.44 -9.74 5.03
C LYS A 107 20.43 -8.72 3.87
N ALA A 108 19.85 -7.55 4.08
CA ALA A 108 19.79 -6.50 3.06
C ALA A 108 21.17 -6.04 2.59
N VAL A 109 22.13 -5.88 3.51
CA VAL A 109 23.53 -5.56 3.18
C VAL A 109 24.17 -6.68 2.35
N TYR A 110 23.94 -7.95 2.72
CA TYR A 110 24.46 -9.07 1.95
C TYR A 110 23.87 -9.11 0.54
N ASP A 111 22.56 -8.94 0.41
CA ASP A 111 21.86 -8.96 -0.88
C ASP A 111 22.40 -7.84 -1.78
N TYR A 112 22.63 -6.65 -1.22
CA TYR A 112 23.28 -5.53 -1.93
C TYR A 112 24.69 -5.86 -2.43
N ILE A 113 25.53 -6.48 -1.59
CA ILE A 113 26.87 -6.93 -1.98
C ILE A 113 26.80 -7.94 -3.13
N ASN A 114 25.85 -8.87 -3.06
CA ASN A 114 25.70 -9.95 -4.03
C ASN A 114 25.12 -9.50 -5.38
N GLU A 115 24.28 -8.46 -5.37
CA GLU A 115 23.67 -7.91 -6.58
C GLU A 115 24.62 -6.92 -7.28
N THR A 116 25.22 -6.01 -6.51
CA THR A 116 26.07 -4.93 -7.06
C THR A 116 27.47 -5.42 -7.40
N ASP A 117 27.93 -6.50 -6.75
CA ASP A 117 29.30 -7.00 -6.87
C ASP A 117 29.39 -8.49 -6.49
N SER A 118 30.56 -8.96 -6.07
CA SER A 118 30.78 -10.31 -5.58
C SER A 118 31.08 -10.34 -4.08
N PRO A 119 30.44 -11.24 -3.31
CA PRO A 119 30.79 -11.49 -1.92
C PRO A 119 32.27 -11.81 -1.73
N GLU A 120 32.91 -12.48 -2.69
CA GLU A 120 34.33 -12.81 -2.68
C GLU A 120 35.23 -11.57 -2.70
N ARG A 121 35.02 -10.66 -3.66
CA ARG A 121 35.85 -9.45 -3.83
C ARG A 121 35.74 -8.57 -2.59
N VAL A 122 34.52 -8.26 -2.17
CA VAL A 122 34.25 -7.42 -1.00
C VAL A 122 34.88 -8.03 0.27
N SER A 123 34.78 -9.35 0.41
CA SER A 123 35.39 -10.06 1.53
C SER A 123 36.92 -10.02 1.53
N ASP A 124 37.56 -10.02 0.37
CA ASP A 124 39.02 -9.94 0.26
C ASP A 124 39.52 -8.49 0.44
N GLU A 125 38.78 -7.50 -0.04
CA GLU A 125 39.02 -6.07 0.23
C GLU A 125 38.94 -5.77 1.73
N ILE A 126 37.87 -6.23 2.42
CA ILE A 126 37.75 -6.10 3.89
C ILE A 126 39.01 -6.61 4.59
N LYS A 127 39.57 -7.74 4.16
CA LYS A 127 40.80 -8.29 4.75
C LYS A 127 42.02 -7.46 4.41
N HIS A 128 42.18 -7.11 3.14
CA HIS A 128 43.34 -6.40 2.63
C HIS A 128 43.44 -5.01 3.26
N ASP A 129 42.38 -4.22 3.16
CA ASP A 129 42.36 -2.81 3.55
C ASP A 129 42.41 -2.67 5.07
N THR A 130 41.77 -3.58 5.81
CA THR A 130 41.93 -3.62 7.28
C THR A 130 43.37 -3.92 7.68
N LYS A 131 44.06 -4.79 6.94
CA LYS A 131 45.47 -5.11 7.20
C LYS A 131 46.35 -3.91 6.88
N GLU A 132 46.16 -3.26 5.73
CA GLU A 132 46.88 -2.04 5.37
C GLU A 132 46.65 -0.91 6.38
N MET A 133 45.41 -0.69 6.81
CA MET A 133 45.06 0.28 7.84
C MET A 133 45.85 0.02 9.13
N LYS A 134 45.93 -1.24 9.56
CA LYS A 134 46.69 -1.64 10.76
C LYS A 134 48.20 -1.46 10.58
N ASP A 135 48.76 -1.88 9.46
CA ASP A 135 50.20 -1.87 9.18
C ASP A 135 50.71 -0.43 9.00
N ASN A 136 49.94 0.41 8.30
CA ASN A 136 50.21 1.83 8.09
C ASN A 136 49.81 2.71 9.29
N LYS A 137 49.17 2.13 10.32
CA LYS A 137 48.72 2.82 11.54
C LYS A 137 47.73 3.96 11.27
N THR A 138 46.91 3.83 10.23
CA THR A 138 45.81 4.78 9.99
C THR A 138 44.65 4.48 10.93
N SER A 139 43.79 5.48 11.16
CA SER A 139 42.67 5.36 12.09
C SER A 139 41.40 4.78 11.46
N ALA A 140 41.30 4.82 10.13
CA ALA A 140 40.16 4.35 9.37
C ALA A 140 40.51 3.94 7.93
N THR A 141 39.62 3.18 7.31
CA THR A 141 39.58 2.82 5.89
C THR A 141 38.11 2.58 5.49
N SER A 142 37.78 2.68 4.20
CA SER A 142 36.44 2.41 3.65
C SER A 142 36.51 1.26 2.65
N ILE A 143 35.42 0.51 2.53
CA ILE A 143 35.24 -0.59 1.58
C ILE A 143 34.16 -0.17 0.59
N THR A 144 34.46 -0.25 -0.69
CA THR A 144 33.56 0.21 -1.75
C THR A 144 32.92 -0.96 -2.49
N VAL A 145 31.63 -0.85 -2.76
CA VAL A 145 30.85 -1.80 -3.57
C VAL A 145 30.23 -1.01 -4.72
N GLY A 146 30.60 -1.34 -5.96
CA GLY A 146 30.37 -0.44 -7.09
C GLY A 146 31.08 0.90 -6.86
N ASP A 147 30.32 2.00 -6.88
CA ASP A 147 30.81 3.36 -6.58
C ASP A 147 30.46 3.82 -5.15
N THR A 148 29.90 2.93 -4.34
CA THR A 148 29.34 3.27 -3.01
C THR A 148 30.27 2.85 -1.89
N GLU A 149 30.65 3.79 -1.02
CA GLU A 149 31.33 3.48 0.25
C GLU A 149 30.36 2.76 1.19
N LEU A 150 30.39 1.42 1.18
CA LEU A 150 29.46 0.58 1.94
C LEU A 150 29.86 0.47 3.41
N ILE A 151 31.11 0.15 3.70
CA ILE A 151 31.59 -0.13 5.06
C ILE A 151 32.74 0.79 5.43
N THR A 152 32.59 1.54 6.52
CA THR A 152 33.68 2.29 7.14
C THR A 152 34.25 1.49 8.30
N ILE A 153 35.55 1.22 8.26
CA ILE A 153 36.29 0.51 9.30
C ILE A 153 37.10 1.52 10.09
N SER A 154 36.88 1.65 11.40
CA SER A 154 37.57 2.67 12.19
C SER A 154 37.86 2.25 13.64
N GLN A 155 38.87 2.88 14.27
CA GLN A 155 39.21 2.63 15.67
C GLN A 155 38.32 3.43 16.63
N ILE A 156 37.33 2.79 17.24
CA ILE A 156 36.41 3.39 18.22
C ILE A 156 36.92 3.23 19.68
N GLY A 157 37.91 4.04 20.04
CA GLY A 157 38.37 4.15 21.42
C GLY A 157 39.05 2.87 21.95
N LYS A 158 38.78 2.52 23.22
CA LYS A 158 39.39 1.36 23.89
C LYS A 158 38.36 0.51 24.66
N LYS A 159 38.34 -0.80 24.39
CA LYS A 159 37.62 -1.80 25.16
C LYS A 159 38.32 -2.03 26.50
N TRP A 160 37.56 -1.93 27.59
CA TRP A 160 38.04 -2.02 28.98
C TRP A 160 39.19 -1.05 29.32
N GLY A 161 39.31 0.07 28.59
CA GLY A 161 40.37 1.07 28.79
C GLY A 161 41.77 0.67 28.29
N LEU A 162 41.97 -0.57 27.85
CA LEU A 162 43.30 -1.11 27.53
C LEU A 162 43.45 -1.51 26.06
N PHE A 163 42.45 -2.15 25.47
CA PHE A 163 42.54 -2.71 24.12
C PHE A 163 41.88 -1.81 23.10
N LYS A 164 42.55 -1.52 21.99
CA LYS A 164 41.91 -0.78 20.89
C LYS A 164 40.65 -1.52 20.44
N ASN A 165 39.55 -0.79 20.29
CA ASN A 165 38.31 -1.34 19.77
C ASN A 165 38.09 -0.80 18.36
N TYR A 166 37.48 -1.61 17.51
CA TYR A 166 37.24 -1.26 16.11
C TYR A 166 35.79 -1.52 15.75
N GLU A 167 35.29 -0.73 14.82
CA GLU A 167 33.95 -0.79 14.29
C GLU A 167 33.99 -1.04 12.79
N PHE A 168 33.04 -1.83 12.30
CA PHE A 168 32.79 -2.06 10.88
C PHE A 168 31.39 -1.53 10.62
N ASN A 169 31.32 -0.23 10.35
CA ASN A 169 30.10 0.54 10.25
C ASN A 169 29.58 0.53 8.82
N VAL A 170 28.42 -0.07 8.58
CA VAL A 170 27.69 0.07 7.33
C VAL A 170 27.10 1.47 7.25
N ASN A 171 27.47 2.19 6.20
CA ASN A 171 27.00 3.55 5.94
C ASN A 171 25.50 3.55 5.61
N LYS A 172 24.85 4.69 5.81
CA LYS A 172 23.41 4.85 5.59
C LYS A 172 23.13 5.76 4.40
N THR A 173 21.98 5.55 3.78
CA THR A 173 21.39 6.49 2.83
C THR A 173 19.92 6.79 3.20
N SER A 174 19.44 7.94 2.75
CA SER A 174 18.08 8.41 3.00
C SER A 174 17.14 7.82 1.95
N VAL A 175 16.21 6.97 2.38
CA VAL A 175 15.21 6.36 1.50
C VAL A 175 14.02 7.30 1.31
N THR A 176 13.61 7.46 0.07
CA THR A 176 12.41 8.24 -0.30
C THR A 176 11.36 7.39 -0.99
N VAL A 177 10.13 7.90 -1.10
CA VAL A 177 9.05 7.30 -1.89
C VAL A 177 8.23 8.40 -2.56
N VAL A 178 7.80 8.18 -3.80
CA VAL A 178 6.78 9.00 -4.47
C VAL A 178 5.48 8.18 -4.58
N PRO A 179 4.48 8.47 -3.74
CA PRO A 179 3.25 7.68 -3.72
C PRO A 179 2.30 8.10 -4.85
N GLU A 180 1.62 7.12 -5.44
CA GLU A 180 0.61 7.37 -6.49
C GLU A 180 -0.72 7.92 -5.94
N GLN A 181 -0.89 7.91 -4.62
CA GLN A 181 -2.13 8.31 -3.94
C GLN A 181 -1.90 8.70 -2.48
N ASP A 182 -2.82 9.50 -1.94
CA ASP A 182 -2.86 9.80 -0.51
C ASP A 182 -3.09 8.52 0.32
N SER A 183 -2.23 8.29 1.31
CA SER A 183 -2.29 7.08 2.14
C SER A 183 -1.54 7.22 3.46
N THR A 184 -1.74 6.27 4.37
CA THR A 184 -0.89 6.09 5.55
C THR A 184 -0.18 4.75 5.45
N LEU A 185 1.13 4.80 5.29
CA LEU A 185 2.01 3.64 5.25
C LEU A 185 2.43 3.24 6.67
N SER A 186 2.43 1.94 6.95
CA SER A 186 2.97 1.37 8.18
C SER A 186 3.84 0.17 7.85
N TYR A 187 5.09 0.17 8.33
CA TYR A 187 6.05 -0.89 8.03
C TYR A 187 6.87 -1.22 9.26
N LYS A 188 7.43 -2.44 9.29
CA LYS A 188 8.31 -2.88 10.37
C LYS A 188 9.77 -2.74 9.94
N LEU A 189 10.54 -2.02 10.74
CA LEU A 189 11.99 -1.95 10.63
C LEU A 189 12.58 -2.21 12.01
N ASN A 190 13.48 -3.18 12.12
CA ASN A 190 14.14 -3.54 13.38
C ASN A 190 13.17 -3.89 14.52
N GLY A 191 12.04 -4.52 14.18
CA GLY A 191 10.99 -4.88 15.14
C GLY A 191 10.13 -3.69 15.61
N GLU A 192 10.46 -2.47 15.23
CA GLU A 192 9.65 -1.28 15.48
C GLU A 192 8.70 -1.02 14.31
N THR A 193 7.43 -0.77 14.62
CA THR A 193 6.47 -0.30 13.63
C THR A 193 6.65 1.19 13.39
N LYS A 194 7.04 1.56 12.18
CA LYS A 194 7.06 2.94 11.70
C LYS A 194 5.75 3.26 10.99
N LYS A 195 5.39 4.55 10.95
CA LYS A 195 4.23 5.08 10.22
C LYS A 195 4.62 6.33 9.48
N ALA A 196 4.16 6.46 8.23
CA ALA A 196 4.35 7.64 7.40
C ALA A 196 3.03 8.02 6.73
N LYS A 197 2.67 9.30 6.82
CA LYS A 197 1.60 9.86 5.98
C LYS A 197 2.20 10.22 4.63
N LEU A 198 1.57 9.74 3.57
CA LEU A 198 1.97 9.88 2.18
C LEU A 198 0.96 10.79 1.48
N SER A 199 1.46 11.67 0.62
CA SER A 199 0.63 12.55 -0.20
C SER A 199 0.94 12.30 -1.67
N GLN A 200 -0.09 12.12 -2.48
CA GLN A 200 0.01 11.79 -3.89
C GLN A 200 1.01 12.69 -4.63
N ASN A 201 1.87 12.07 -5.43
CA ASN A 201 2.88 12.71 -6.28
C ASN A 201 3.85 13.63 -5.52
N LYS A 202 3.98 13.47 -4.19
CA LYS A 202 4.92 14.23 -3.36
C LYS A 202 5.94 13.28 -2.73
N THR A 203 7.20 13.52 -3.04
CA THR A 203 8.32 12.80 -2.44
C THR A 203 8.26 12.88 -0.92
N LYS A 204 8.38 11.72 -0.27
CA LYS A 204 8.42 11.58 1.17
C LYS A 204 9.64 10.78 1.60
N THR A 205 10.44 11.32 2.50
CA THR A 205 11.52 10.57 3.17
C THR A 205 10.95 9.60 4.18
N LEU A 206 11.31 8.31 4.08
CA LEU A 206 10.95 7.25 5.01
C LEU A 206 11.94 7.17 6.19
N GLY A 207 13.20 7.55 5.96
CA GLY A 207 14.26 7.64 6.97
C GLY A 207 15.62 7.23 6.41
N ASP A 208 16.63 7.21 7.28
CA ASP A 208 17.97 6.73 6.94
C ASP A 208 18.10 5.24 7.25
N PHE A 209 18.47 4.47 6.24
CA PHE A 209 18.63 3.01 6.32
C PHE A 209 20.09 2.66 6.06
N PRO A 210 20.65 1.64 6.75
CA PRO A 210 21.90 1.04 6.29
C PRO A 210 21.79 0.69 4.80
N ILE A 211 22.86 0.88 4.04
CA ILE A 211 22.84 0.59 2.61
C ILE A 211 22.55 -0.91 2.40
N GLY A 212 21.54 -1.23 1.60
CA GLY A 212 21.06 -2.60 1.45
C GLY A 212 19.90 -2.73 0.47
N ILE A 213 19.54 -3.97 0.13
CA ILE A 213 18.32 -4.30 -0.62
C ILE A 213 17.29 -4.87 0.36
N TYR A 214 16.14 -4.21 0.50
CA TYR A 214 15.14 -4.52 1.53
C TYR A 214 13.80 -4.95 0.95
N ASP A 215 13.23 -6.01 1.52
CA ASP A 215 11.82 -6.39 1.37
C ASP A 215 11.09 -6.27 2.72
N LEU A 216 10.52 -5.10 2.99
CA LEU A 216 9.90 -4.81 4.28
C LEU A 216 8.41 -5.14 4.23
N LYS A 217 7.95 -6.03 5.11
CA LYS A 217 6.52 -6.24 5.32
C LYS A 217 5.85 -4.94 5.77
N ALA A 218 4.80 -4.56 5.07
CA ALA A 218 4.13 -3.29 5.26
C ALA A 218 2.62 -3.42 5.09
N SER A 219 1.93 -2.36 5.51
CA SER A 219 0.51 -2.17 5.26
C SER A 219 0.26 -0.71 4.89
N GLN A 220 -0.56 -0.52 3.86
CA GLN A 220 -1.00 0.79 3.39
C GLN A 220 -2.48 0.96 3.73
N GLN A 221 -2.80 2.07 4.38
CA GLN A 221 -4.18 2.47 4.60
C GLN A 221 -4.55 3.57 3.61
N VAL A 222 -5.57 3.29 2.80
CA VAL A 222 -6.16 4.24 1.86
C VAL A 222 -7.62 4.42 2.27
N ASN A 223 -8.03 5.66 2.52
CA ASN A 223 -9.35 5.95 3.09
C ASN A 223 -9.58 5.11 4.37
N ASN A 224 -10.62 4.27 4.38
CA ASN A 224 -10.94 3.36 5.50
C ASN A 224 -10.54 1.89 5.23
N LYS A 225 -9.82 1.62 4.13
CA LYS A 225 -9.39 0.27 3.76
C LYS A 225 -7.90 0.07 4.02
N LYS A 226 -7.54 -1.15 4.42
CA LYS A 226 -6.18 -1.56 4.75
C LYS A 226 -5.72 -2.63 3.76
N PHE A 227 -4.57 -2.40 3.15
CA PHE A 227 -3.93 -3.29 2.20
C PHE A 227 -2.63 -3.79 2.83
N ASP A 228 -2.41 -5.10 2.85
CA ASP A 228 -1.15 -5.69 3.28
C ASP A 228 -0.27 -5.94 2.04
N GLY A 229 1.02 -5.68 2.17
CA GLY A 229 1.97 -5.75 1.05
C GLY A 229 3.41 -5.62 1.53
N ALA A 230 4.26 -5.11 0.65
CA ALA A 230 5.67 -4.89 0.93
C ALA A 230 6.14 -3.51 0.47
N ILE A 231 7.23 -3.05 1.07
CA ILE A 231 8.04 -1.97 0.53
C ILE A 231 9.33 -2.63 0.04
N HIS A 232 9.58 -2.51 -1.26
CA HIS A 232 10.82 -2.94 -1.87
C HIS A 232 11.77 -1.75 -1.98
N ILE A 233 13.02 -1.91 -1.56
CA ILE A 233 14.04 -0.85 -1.64
C ILE A 233 15.29 -1.49 -2.24
N ASP A 234 15.66 -1.10 -3.45
CA ASP A 234 16.85 -1.59 -4.12
C ASP A 234 17.87 -0.46 -4.31
N MET A 235 18.71 -0.28 -3.30
CA MET A 235 19.77 0.74 -3.30
C MET A 235 20.92 0.44 -4.27
N SER A 236 20.94 -0.72 -4.93
CA SER A 236 21.89 -0.95 -6.04
C SER A 236 21.49 -0.17 -7.29
N ASN A 237 20.22 0.21 -7.39
CA ASN A 237 19.65 0.96 -8.49
C ASN A 237 19.25 2.39 -8.08
N SER A 238 18.48 2.54 -7.00
CA SER A 238 18.03 3.85 -6.50
C SER A 238 17.71 3.86 -5.01
N ASP A 239 17.76 5.04 -4.38
CA ASP A 239 17.31 5.24 -2.99
C ASP A 239 15.79 5.44 -2.87
N GLU A 240 15.04 5.18 -3.95
CA GLU A 240 13.57 5.25 -3.96
C GLU A 240 12.95 3.88 -3.64
N ALA A 241 11.96 3.91 -2.76
CA ALA A 241 11.21 2.74 -2.34
C ALA A 241 10.00 2.51 -3.25
N ASP A 242 9.84 1.28 -3.70
CA ASP A 242 8.68 0.79 -4.44
C ASP A 242 7.62 0.23 -3.48
N LEU A 243 6.36 0.63 -3.68
CA LEU A 243 5.23 0.29 -2.83
C LEU A 243 4.39 -0.82 -3.47
N GLN A 244 4.63 -2.06 -3.06
CA GLN A 244 3.99 -3.24 -3.65
C GLN A 244 2.74 -3.63 -2.86
N PHE A 245 1.62 -2.99 -3.18
CA PHE A 245 0.32 -3.23 -2.56
C PHE A 245 -0.72 -3.57 -3.62
N LYS A 246 -1.08 -4.86 -3.72
CA LYS A 246 -2.15 -5.32 -4.59
C LYS A 246 -3.48 -4.64 -4.26
N GLN A 247 -4.02 -3.92 -5.22
CA GLN A 247 -5.31 -3.23 -5.15
C GLN A 247 -6.12 -3.50 -6.41
N LYS A 248 -7.42 -3.78 -6.28
CA LYS A 248 -8.33 -3.77 -7.42
C LYS A 248 -8.67 -2.32 -7.73
N ARG A 249 -8.34 -1.92 -8.96
CA ARG A 249 -8.76 -0.68 -9.59
C ARG A 249 -9.33 -1.03 -10.96
N PHE A 250 -10.43 -0.38 -11.33
CA PHE A 250 -11.09 -0.71 -12.58
C PHE A 250 -11.80 0.49 -13.18
N THR A 251 -11.87 0.53 -14.50
CA THR A 251 -12.78 1.37 -15.28
C THR A 251 -13.99 0.56 -15.70
N VAL A 252 -15.06 1.25 -16.07
CA VAL A 252 -16.27 0.64 -16.60
C VAL A 252 -16.49 1.13 -18.02
N SER A 253 -16.81 0.21 -18.93
CA SER A 253 -17.29 0.54 -20.27
C SER A 253 -18.68 -0.03 -20.46
N ILE A 254 -19.58 0.77 -21.02
CA ILE A 254 -20.93 0.34 -21.39
C ILE A 254 -20.92 -0.03 -22.87
N ASP A 255 -21.36 -1.25 -23.16
CA ASP A 255 -21.55 -1.75 -24.52
C ASP A 255 -23.06 -1.92 -24.74
N SER A 256 -23.67 -0.86 -25.27
CA SER A 256 -25.09 -0.78 -25.58
C SER A 256 -25.33 0.35 -26.58
N ILE A 257 -26.20 0.12 -27.56
CA ILE A 257 -26.66 1.16 -28.50
C ILE A 257 -28.05 1.72 -28.14
N SER A 258 -28.80 1.01 -27.30
CA SER A 258 -30.19 1.34 -26.95
C SER A 258 -30.34 1.89 -25.52
N ALA A 259 -29.28 1.85 -24.71
CA ALA A 259 -29.33 2.46 -23.37
C ALA A 259 -29.36 3.98 -23.47
N ASP A 260 -30.29 4.61 -22.74
CA ASP A 260 -30.30 6.05 -22.57
C ASP A 260 -29.21 6.49 -21.58
N SER A 261 -28.26 7.27 -22.11
CA SER A 261 -27.14 7.86 -21.37
C SER A 261 -27.57 8.82 -20.26
N GLU A 262 -28.70 9.52 -20.41
CA GLU A 262 -29.15 10.54 -19.45
C GLU A 262 -29.68 9.90 -18.15
N THR A 263 -30.23 8.68 -18.26
CA THR A 263 -30.80 7.92 -17.15
C THR A 263 -29.87 6.82 -16.64
N LEU A 264 -28.69 6.69 -17.25
CA LEU A 264 -27.72 5.67 -16.93
C LEU A 264 -27.15 5.84 -15.52
N LYS A 265 -27.18 4.75 -14.75
CA LYS A 265 -26.70 4.70 -13.36
C LYS A 265 -25.81 3.48 -13.17
N LEU A 266 -24.60 3.71 -12.68
CA LEU A 266 -23.66 2.66 -12.32
C LEU A 266 -23.84 2.25 -10.85
N TYR A 267 -23.81 0.95 -10.59
CA TYR A 267 -23.85 0.37 -9.25
C TYR A 267 -22.61 -0.47 -8.99
N ILE A 268 -21.96 -0.23 -7.86
CA ILE A 268 -20.85 -1.05 -7.36
C ILE A 268 -21.24 -1.59 -5.99
N ASN A 269 -21.24 -2.92 -5.84
CA ASN A 269 -21.72 -3.62 -4.64
C ASN A 269 -23.13 -3.21 -4.21
N GLY A 270 -23.99 -2.83 -5.17
CA GLY A 270 -25.36 -2.37 -4.93
C GLY A 270 -25.48 -0.89 -4.52
N GLU A 271 -24.36 -0.16 -4.40
CA GLU A 271 -24.36 1.28 -4.15
C GLU A 271 -24.25 2.06 -5.46
N GLU A 272 -25.17 3.01 -5.68
CA GLU A 272 -25.19 3.89 -6.85
C GLU A 272 -24.00 4.84 -6.83
N GLN A 273 -23.25 4.89 -7.93
CA GLN A 273 -22.11 5.80 -8.12
C GLN A 273 -22.63 7.15 -8.62
N GLN A 274 -22.52 8.17 -7.77
CA GLN A 274 -22.97 9.52 -8.10
C GLN A 274 -22.05 10.17 -9.14
N ASN A 275 -22.64 10.85 -10.13
CA ASN A 275 -21.94 11.50 -11.24
C ASN A 275 -21.11 10.53 -12.09
N PHE A 276 -21.60 9.30 -12.28
CA PHE A 276 -21.05 8.43 -13.31
C PHE A 276 -21.35 9.05 -14.69
N ASP A 277 -20.32 9.16 -15.52
CA ASP A 277 -20.40 9.59 -16.91
C ASP A 277 -19.73 8.50 -17.75
N GLU A 278 -20.48 7.90 -18.67
CA GLU A 278 -19.98 6.82 -19.52
C GLU A 278 -18.93 7.27 -20.55
N TYR A 279 -18.86 8.57 -20.82
CA TYR A 279 -17.89 9.17 -21.74
C TYR A 279 -16.58 9.53 -21.03
N GLU A 280 -16.56 9.55 -19.70
CA GLU A 280 -15.35 9.79 -18.91
C GLU A 280 -14.72 8.49 -18.40
N SER A 281 -13.42 8.35 -18.63
CA SER A 281 -12.64 7.25 -18.06
C SER A 281 -12.43 7.46 -16.56
N GLN A 282 -13.37 7.00 -15.75
CA GLN A 282 -13.31 7.07 -14.29
C GLN A 282 -12.77 5.76 -13.68
N THR A 283 -11.70 5.85 -12.89
CA THR A 283 -11.14 4.73 -12.15
C THR A 283 -11.85 4.56 -10.79
N PHE A 284 -12.44 3.39 -10.57
CA PHE A 284 -13.07 3.00 -9.31
C PHE A 284 -12.11 2.20 -8.43
N GLY A 285 -12.23 2.40 -7.11
CA GLY A 285 -11.44 1.72 -6.10
C GLY A 285 -10.74 2.66 -5.11
N PRO A 286 -9.80 2.15 -4.30
CA PRO A 286 -9.29 0.79 -4.33
C PRO A 286 -10.14 -0.24 -3.56
N TYR A 287 -10.16 -1.49 -4.04
CA TYR A 287 -10.74 -2.65 -3.34
C TYR A 287 -9.68 -3.71 -3.03
N SER A 288 -9.87 -4.50 -1.97
CA SER A 288 -8.90 -5.54 -1.64
C SER A 288 -8.90 -6.66 -2.70
N PRO A 289 -7.76 -7.34 -2.95
CA PRO A 289 -7.69 -8.40 -3.97
C PRO A 289 -8.67 -9.55 -3.74
N ASP A 290 -8.99 -9.85 -2.49
CA ASP A 290 -9.93 -10.90 -2.10
C ASP A 290 -11.38 -10.39 -1.95
N GLU A 291 -11.59 -9.07 -2.04
CA GLU A 291 -12.93 -8.47 -1.95
C GLU A 291 -13.72 -8.81 -3.22
N LYS A 292 -14.93 -9.36 -3.04
CA LYS A 292 -15.88 -9.53 -4.14
C LYS A 292 -16.44 -8.15 -4.49
N VAL A 293 -16.29 -7.73 -5.74
CA VAL A 293 -16.76 -6.45 -6.24
C VAL A 293 -17.70 -6.72 -7.40
N GLU A 294 -19.00 -6.51 -7.19
CA GLU A 294 -20.04 -6.68 -8.20
C GLU A 294 -20.39 -5.35 -8.84
N VAL A 295 -20.40 -5.30 -10.16
CA VAL A 295 -20.63 -4.09 -10.94
C VAL A 295 -21.75 -4.35 -11.94
N TYR A 296 -22.72 -3.44 -12.02
CA TYR A 296 -23.78 -3.44 -13.02
C TYR A 296 -24.30 -2.02 -13.24
N ALA A 297 -24.98 -1.79 -14.35
CA ALA A 297 -25.62 -0.52 -14.65
C ALA A 297 -27.13 -0.70 -14.86
N THR A 298 -27.87 0.39 -14.71
CA THR A 298 -29.28 0.47 -15.13
C THR A 298 -29.48 1.70 -15.99
N THR A 299 -30.45 1.64 -16.89
CA THR A 299 -30.94 2.77 -17.68
C THR A 299 -32.47 2.74 -17.62
N GLU A 300 -33.11 3.89 -17.85
CA GLU A 300 -34.55 4.02 -17.95
C GLU A 300 -34.90 4.46 -19.37
N VAL A 301 -35.73 3.67 -20.03
CA VAL A 301 -36.18 3.90 -21.40
C VAL A 301 -37.69 3.80 -21.39
N GLU A 302 -38.39 4.83 -21.89
CA GLU A 302 -39.86 4.91 -21.89
C GLU A 302 -40.50 4.52 -20.53
N GLY A 303 -39.93 5.06 -19.44
CA GLY A 303 -40.38 4.84 -18.06
C GLY A 303 -40.12 3.44 -17.48
N LYS A 304 -39.46 2.53 -18.23
CA LYS A 304 -39.10 1.19 -17.78
C LYS A 304 -37.61 1.09 -17.52
N GLN A 305 -37.28 0.52 -16.37
CA GLN A 305 -35.89 0.29 -15.99
C GLN A 305 -35.35 -1.01 -16.61
N PHE A 306 -34.19 -0.91 -17.25
CA PHE A 306 -33.39 -2.03 -17.75
C PHE A 306 -32.10 -2.16 -16.94
N LYS A 307 -31.57 -3.39 -16.88
CA LYS A 307 -30.38 -3.72 -16.10
C LYS A 307 -29.39 -4.48 -16.97
N SER A 308 -28.13 -4.09 -16.90
CA SER A 308 -27.05 -4.77 -17.59
C SER A 308 -26.77 -6.15 -17.01
N ASN A 309 -25.86 -6.91 -17.65
CA ASN A 309 -25.21 -8.03 -16.99
C ASN A 309 -24.49 -7.57 -15.69
N VAL A 310 -24.35 -8.50 -14.75
CA VAL A 310 -23.56 -8.27 -13.52
C VAL A 310 -22.17 -8.87 -13.71
N LYS A 311 -21.14 -8.04 -13.55
CA LYS A 311 -19.74 -8.48 -13.60
C LYS A 311 -19.13 -8.49 -12.22
N ASN A 312 -18.28 -9.48 -11.96
CA ASN A 312 -17.39 -9.47 -10.80
C ASN A 312 -16.01 -8.98 -11.23
N VAL A 313 -15.45 -8.02 -10.51
CA VAL A 313 -14.10 -7.50 -10.78
C VAL A 313 -13.08 -8.54 -10.36
N SER A 314 -12.32 -9.02 -11.35
CA SER A 314 -11.20 -9.94 -11.15
C SER A 314 -10.12 -9.33 -10.25
N SER A 315 -9.28 -10.18 -9.66
CA SER A 315 -8.06 -9.70 -9.02
C SER A 315 -7.05 -9.32 -10.10
N PRO A 316 -6.30 -8.22 -9.92
CA PRO A 316 -5.33 -7.80 -10.92
C PRO A 316 -4.21 -8.84 -11.00
N ALA A 317 -3.64 -9.03 -12.20
CA ALA A 317 -2.55 -9.96 -12.41
C ALA A 317 -1.26 -9.43 -11.76
N ASN A 318 -1.02 -8.12 -11.90
CA ASN A 318 0.08 -7.37 -11.30
C ASN A 318 -0.41 -6.13 -10.54
N ASP A 319 0.46 -5.49 -9.79
CA ASP A 319 0.09 -4.40 -8.87
C ASP A 319 -0.38 -3.12 -9.59
N GLU A 320 -0.08 -2.99 -10.90
CA GLU A 320 -0.36 -1.80 -11.73
C GLU A 320 -1.54 -1.98 -12.72
N ASP A 321 -2.18 -3.15 -12.77
CA ASP A 321 -3.19 -3.43 -13.80
C ASP A 321 -4.55 -2.82 -13.42
N GLU A 322 -4.93 -1.74 -14.09
CA GLU A 322 -6.32 -1.30 -14.12
C GLU A 322 -7.16 -2.27 -14.97
N ILE A 323 -8.27 -2.75 -14.42
CA ILE A 323 -9.13 -3.72 -15.07
C ILE A 323 -10.26 -2.98 -15.81
N ASN A 324 -10.48 -3.26 -17.09
CA ASN A 324 -11.71 -2.79 -17.74
C ASN A 324 -12.87 -3.77 -17.46
N VAL A 325 -13.96 -3.26 -16.90
CA VAL A 325 -15.21 -3.98 -16.70
C VAL A 325 -16.20 -3.55 -17.78
N SER A 326 -16.37 -4.40 -18.80
CA SER A 326 -17.39 -4.22 -19.83
C SER A 326 -18.75 -4.75 -19.36
N LEU A 327 -19.74 -3.85 -19.33
CA LEU A 327 -21.14 -4.14 -19.05
C LEU A 327 -21.93 -4.11 -20.36
N THR A 328 -22.86 -5.04 -20.52
CA THR A 328 -23.70 -5.15 -21.72
C THR A 328 -25.17 -5.11 -21.31
N PHE A 329 -25.98 -4.37 -22.07
CA PHE A 329 -27.43 -4.43 -21.99
C PHE A 329 -27.98 -5.44 -23.01
N ASP A 330 -29.23 -5.84 -22.81
CA ASP A 330 -29.98 -6.61 -23.81
C ASP A 330 -30.67 -5.60 -24.74
N ASP A 331 -29.91 -5.12 -25.73
CA ASP A 331 -30.36 -4.04 -26.64
C ASP A 331 -31.62 -4.45 -27.40
N ASP A 332 -31.71 -5.72 -27.81
CA ASP A 332 -32.91 -6.27 -28.47
C ASP A 332 -34.14 -6.10 -27.56
N ALA A 333 -34.01 -6.40 -26.26
CA ALA A 333 -35.12 -6.27 -25.31
C ALA A 333 -35.51 -4.82 -24.98
N ILE A 334 -34.56 -3.87 -25.12
CA ILE A 334 -34.82 -2.43 -24.95
C ILE A 334 -35.56 -1.91 -26.18
N THR A 335 -35.03 -2.13 -27.37
CA THR A 335 -35.64 -1.70 -28.64
C THR A 335 -37.01 -2.34 -28.85
N ASP A 336 -37.18 -3.63 -28.54
CA ASP A 336 -38.48 -4.30 -28.57
C ASP A 336 -39.53 -3.65 -27.65
N TYR A 337 -39.10 -2.96 -26.59
CA TYR A 337 -39.99 -2.27 -25.66
C TYR A 337 -40.30 -0.86 -26.13
N GLU A 338 -39.32 -0.13 -26.65
CA GLU A 338 -39.50 1.18 -27.30
C GLU A 338 -40.50 1.06 -28.46
N ASP A 339 -40.27 0.14 -29.39
CA ASP A 339 -41.16 -0.09 -30.55
C ASP A 339 -42.60 -0.41 -30.13
N LYS A 340 -42.76 -1.20 -29.05
CA LYS A 340 -44.09 -1.50 -28.49
C LYS A 340 -44.73 -0.26 -27.89
N LYS A 341 -43.97 0.54 -27.16
CA LYS A 341 -44.51 1.74 -26.51
C LYS A 341 -44.95 2.75 -27.56
N ASP A 342 -44.15 2.94 -28.61
CA ASP A 342 -44.45 3.80 -29.75
C ASP A 342 -45.72 3.34 -30.47
N SER A 343 -45.85 2.04 -30.74
CA SER A 343 -47.07 1.48 -31.35
C SER A 343 -48.32 1.60 -30.46
N GLU A 344 -48.17 1.60 -29.13
CA GLU A 344 -49.27 1.81 -28.19
C GLU A 344 -49.63 3.31 -28.01
N SER A 345 -48.70 4.23 -28.27
CA SER A 345 -48.97 5.67 -28.30
C SER A 345 -49.62 6.11 -29.61
N ASP A 346 -49.32 5.46 -30.73
CA ASP A 346 -49.96 5.71 -32.02
C ASP A 346 -51.45 5.29 -32.04
N ASP A 347 -51.87 4.39 -31.14
CA ASP A 347 -53.29 4.04 -30.94
C ASP A 347 -54.10 5.13 -30.17
N SER A 348 -53.48 6.25 -29.77
CA SER A 348 -54.13 7.33 -28.99
C SER A 348 -54.19 8.70 -29.67
N ASP A 349 -53.67 8.86 -30.87
CA ASP A 349 -53.86 10.07 -31.70
C ASP A 349 -54.06 9.67 -33.18
N ASP A 350 -55.16 8.95 -33.46
CA ASP A 350 -55.64 8.79 -34.82
C ASP A 350 -56.39 10.06 -35.26
N SER A 351 -55.64 11.00 -35.83
CA SER A 351 -56.09 11.70 -37.03
C SER A 351 -54.93 12.53 -37.57
N SER A 352 -54.26 12.02 -38.62
CA SER A 352 -53.89 12.84 -39.79
C SER A 352 -53.21 12.00 -40.87
N ASN A 353 -54.05 11.58 -41.83
CA ASN A 353 -53.80 11.55 -43.28
C ASN A 353 -52.63 10.71 -43.82
N SER A 354 -52.96 9.53 -44.35
CA SER A 354 -52.46 9.12 -45.66
C SER A 354 -53.40 8.13 -46.37
N ASP A 355 -53.98 8.56 -47.49
CA ASP A 355 -54.37 7.74 -48.65
C ASP A 355 -55.32 6.54 -48.42
N ASP A 356 -56.45 6.76 -47.75
CA ASP A 356 -57.53 5.77 -47.66
C ASP A 356 -58.67 6.05 -48.65
N GLU A 357 -59.03 5.01 -49.39
CA GLU A 357 -60.20 4.90 -50.27
C GLU A 357 -61.46 5.52 -49.61
N VAL A 358 -62.25 6.28 -50.37
CA VAL A 358 -63.48 6.89 -49.84
C VAL A 358 -64.51 5.78 -49.57
N THR A 359 -64.90 5.65 -48.30
CA THR A 359 -65.85 4.64 -47.83
C THR A 359 -67.04 5.30 -47.15
N ARG A 360 -68.13 4.53 -46.97
CA ARG A 360 -69.32 5.00 -46.23
C ARG A 360 -68.98 5.57 -44.85
N ASP A 361 -67.99 4.98 -44.18
CA ASP A 361 -67.67 5.29 -42.79
C ASP A 361 -66.84 6.58 -42.66
N ASN A 362 -66.07 6.97 -43.70
CA ASN A 362 -65.20 8.14 -43.68
C ASN A 362 -65.70 9.34 -44.50
N VAL A 363 -66.76 9.17 -45.31
CA VAL A 363 -67.25 10.22 -46.23
C VAL A 363 -67.69 11.51 -45.51
N ILE A 364 -68.26 11.39 -44.29
CA ILE A 364 -68.62 12.58 -43.50
C ILE A 364 -67.37 13.29 -43.00
N ASP A 365 -66.37 12.53 -42.52
CA ASP A 365 -65.11 13.10 -42.03
C ASP A 365 -64.37 13.85 -43.13
N LYS A 366 -64.44 13.37 -44.38
CA LYS A 366 -63.89 14.07 -45.56
C LYS A 366 -64.55 15.43 -45.78
N VAL A 367 -65.88 15.49 -45.68
CA VAL A 367 -66.61 16.77 -45.82
C VAL A 367 -66.33 17.70 -44.65
N GLU A 368 -66.30 17.20 -43.40
CA GLU A 368 -65.99 18.05 -42.23
C GLU A 368 -64.54 18.58 -42.26
N SER A 369 -63.61 17.79 -42.82
CA SER A 369 -62.24 18.23 -43.08
C SER A 369 -62.20 19.36 -44.13
N TYR A 370 -62.91 19.18 -45.24
CA TYR A 370 -63.02 20.18 -46.31
C TYR A 370 -63.64 21.50 -45.81
N GLU A 371 -64.74 21.43 -45.05
CA GLU A 371 -65.40 22.59 -44.44
C GLU A 371 -64.55 23.24 -43.32
N GLY A 372 -63.60 22.50 -42.77
CA GLY A 372 -62.79 22.92 -41.62
C GLY A 372 -63.58 22.99 -40.31
N HIS A 373 -64.80 22.43 -40.28
CA HIS A 373 -65.66 22.32 -39.11
C HIS A 373 -66.70 21.19 -39.25
N SER A 374 -67.26 20.74 -38.13
CA SER A 374 -68.33 19.74 -38.17
C SER A 374 -69.62 20.26 -38.81
N LEU A 375 -70.36 19.37 -39.46
CA LEU A 375 -71.59 19.70 -40.17
C LEU A 375 -72.65 20.29 -39.22
N ASP A 376 -73.32 21.37 -39.66
CA ASP A 376 -74.31 22.08 -38.85
C ASP A 376 -75.64 21.31 -38.79
N THR A 377 -75.69 20.35 -37.87
CA THR A 377 -76.89 19.56 -37.57
C THR A 377 -77.96 20.32 -36.77
N ASP A 378 -77.64 21.51 -36.24
CA ASP A 378 -78.62 22.38 -35.57
C ASP A 378 -79.50 23.10 -36.60
N THR A 379 -78.92 23.49 -37.75
CA THR A 379 -79.63 24.17 -38.85
C THR A 379 -80.17 23.19 -39.89
N TYR A 380 -79.40 22.16 -40.25
CA TYR A 380 -79.74 21.25 -41.35
C TYR A 380 -80.03 19.83 -40.88
N THR A 381 -80.56 19.02 -41.80
CA THR A 381 -80.71 17.58 -41.67
C THR A 381 -80.02 16.92 -42.85
N TYR A 382 -78.95 16.16 -42.57
CA TYR A 382 -78.15 15.46 -43.57
C TYR A 382 -78.73 14.08 -43.83
N LYS A 383 -78.84 13.69 -45.11
CA LYS A 383 -79.21 12.34 -45.50
C LYS A 383 -78.02 11.41 -45.38
N GLU A 384 -78.31 10.11 -45.31
CA GLU A 384 -77.25 9.11 -45.34
C GLU A 384 -76.49 9.15 -46.68
N PRO A 385 -75.15 9.05 -46.65
CA PRO A 385 -74.34 8.93 -47.87
C PRO A 385 -74.76 7.77 -48.75
N GLU A 386 -74.73 7.98 -50.06
CA GLU A 386 -74.99 6.96 -51.08
C GLU A 386 -73.82 6.89 -52.05
N GLU A 387 -73.44 5.67 -52.43
CA GLU A 387 -72.40 5.41 -53.43
C GLU A 387 -73.01 5.54 -54.83
N THR A 388 -72.36 6.32 -55.68
CA THR A 388 -72.74 6.54 -57.07
C THR A 388 -71.62 6.11 -58.01
N LYS A 389 -71.83 6.25 -59.33
CA LYS A 389 -70.80 5.92 -60.33
C LYS A 389 -69.61 6.88 -60.35
N ASP A 390 -69.74 8.03 -59.68
CA ASP A 390 -68.74 9.10 -59.66
C ASP A 390 -68.19 9.35 -58.23
N GLY A 391 -68.38 8.38 -57.32
CA GLY A 391 -67.98 8.47 -55.91
C GLY A 391 -69.18 8.51 -54.94
N TRP A 392 -68.95 8.96 -53.72
CA TRP A 392 -69.97 9.07 -52.67
C TRP A 392 -70.67 10.44 -52.69
N GLY A 393 -71.90 10.51 -52.21
CA GLY A 393 -72.57 11.80 -52.00
C GLY A 393 -73.76 11.74 -51.06
N PHE A 394 -74.14 12.90 -50.52
CA PHE A 394 -75.35 13.06 -49.70
C PHE A 394 -75.94 14.45 -49.85
N SER A 395 -77.25 14.56 -49.68
CA SER A 395 -77.96 15.83 -49.67
C SER A 395 -78.30 16.27 -48.25
N PHE A 396 -78.52 17.56 -48.04
CA PHE A 396 -79.04 18.10 -46.78
C PHE A 396 -80.23 19.02 -47.01
N THR A 397 -81.15 19.01 -46.06
CA THR A 397 -82.37 19.82 -46.09
C THR A 397 -82.38 20.78 -44.91
N ASP A 398 -83.12 21.87 -45.02
CA ASP A 398 -83.48 22.68 -43.86
C ASP A 398 -84.40 21.89 -42.89
N LYS A 399 -84.78 22.52 -41.77
CA LYS A 399 -85.68 21.91 -40.77
C LYS A 399 -87.13 21.77 -41.23
N ASP A 400 -87.51 22.48 -42.29
CA ASP A 400 -88.83 22.36 -42.92
C ASP A 400 -88.86 21.24 -43.98
N GLY A 401 -87.70 20.69 -44.33
CA GLY A 401 -87.52 19.54 -45.22
C GLY A 401 -87.26 19.93 -46.68
N GLU A 402 -87.01 21.20 -46.96
CA GLU A 402 -86.66 21.70 -48.29
C GLU A 402 -85.17 21.47 -48.57
N LEU A 403 -84.82 21.09 -49.80
CA LEU A 403 -83.43 20.82 -50.19
C LEU A 403 -82.60 22.10 -50.04
N ALA A 404 -81.52 22.04 -49.27
CA ALA A 404 -80.63 23.18 -49.05
C ALA A 404 -79.30 23.03 -49.82
N GLY A 405 -78.89 21.79 -50.10
CA GLY A 405 -77.69 21.51 -50.89
C GLY A 405 -77.29 20.03 -50.88
N SER A 406 -76.14 19.73 -51.47
CA SER A 406 -75.55 18.40 -51.46
C SER A 406 -74.03 18.40 -51.64
N TYR A 407 -73.39 17.32 -51.21
CA TYR A 407 -71.97 17.06 -51.42
C TYR A 407 -71.75 15.83 -52.30
N THR A 408 -70.71 15.89 -53.13
CA THR A 408 -70.12 14.71 -53.79
C THR A 408 -68.63 14.62 -53.49
N ILE A 409 -68.14 13.40 -53.29
CA ILE A 409 -66.76 13.08 -52.96
C ILE A 409 -66.28 12.01 -53.94
N ASP A 410 -65.29 12.33 -54.76
CA ASP A 410 -64.72 11.36 -55.71
C ASP A 410 -63.83 10.32 -55.01
N ASP A 411 -63.39 9.29 -55.77
CA ASP A 411 -62.59 8.18 -55.22
C ASP A 411 -61.24 8.65 -54.62
N ASP A 412 -60.74 9.81 -55.04
CA ASP A 412 -59.50 10.43 -54.56
C ASP A 412 -59.74 11.36 -53.35
N GLY A 413 -61.00 11.54 -52.92
CA GLY A 413 -61.38 12.35 -51.78
C GLY A 413 -61.63 13.82 -52.06
N TYR A 414 -61.75 14.23 -53.33
CA TYR A 414 -62.08 15.60 -53.72
C TYR A 414 -63.57 15.89 -53.49
N VAL A 415 -63.86 16.89 -52.66
CA VAL A 415 -65.22 17.28 -52.26
C VAL A 415 -65.74 18.39 -53.18
N THR A 416 -67.00 18.30 -53.59
CA THR A 416 -67.74 19.35 -54.30
C THR A 416 -69.07 19.62 -53.61
N GLU A 417 -69.33 20.87 -53.27
CA GLU A 417 -70.57 21.36 -52.67
C GLU A 417 -71.51 21.94 -53.74
N TYR A 418 -72.80 21.64 -53.65
CA TYR A 418 -73.86 22.15 -54.51
C TYR A 418 -74.97 22.82 -53.69
N ASP A 419 -75.55 23.88 -54.24
CA ASP A 419 -76.70 24.59 -53.65
C ASP A 419 -78.04 23.87 -53.88
N GLU A 420 -79.13 24.51 -53.45
CA GLU A 420 -80.51 24.01 -53.60
C GLU A 420 -80.96 23.77 -55.05
N ASP A 421 -80.36 24.47 -56.00
CA ASP A 421 -80.63 24.34 -57.44
C ASP A 421 -79.71 23.30 -58.12
N GLY A 422 -78.71 22.80 -57.40
CA GLY A 422 -77.71 21.86 -57.89
C GLY A 422 -76.56 22.51 -58.64
N GLU A 423 -76.32 23.81 -58.44
CA GLU A 423 -75.18 24.53 -58.98
C GLU A 423 -73.98 24.42 -58.02
N GLU A 424 -72.78 24.21 -58.56
CA GLU A 424 -71.56 24.08 -57.77
C GLU A 424 -71.25 25.40 -57.04
N VAL A 425 -71.09 25.32 -55.72
CA VAL A 425 -70.80 26.45 -54.85
C VAL A 425 -69.29 26.55 -54.61
N ASP A 426 -68.65 25.43 -54.27
CA ASP A 426 -67.23 25.34 -53.99
C ASP A 426 -66.71 23.88 -54.12
N SER A 427 -65.40 23.71 -54.28
CA SER A 427 -64.78 22.38 -54.35
C SER A 427 -63.30 22.36 -53.93
N GLY A 428 -62.86 21.27 -53.31
CA GLY A 428 -61.52 21.15 -52.72
C GLY A 428 -61.22 19.83 -52.02
N TYR A 429 -60.14 19.82 -51.23
CA TYR A 429 -59.72 18.71 -50.36
C TYR A 429 -59.79 19.10 -48.90
#